data_AF-A0A5C6Q2H4-F1
#
_entry.id   AF-A0A5C6Q2H4-F1
#
_cell.length_a   1.000
_cell.length_b   1.000
_cell.length_c   1.000
_cell.angle_alpha   90.00
_cell.angle_beta   90.00
_cell.angle_gamma   90.00
#
_symmetry.space_group_name_H-M   'P 1'
#
loop_
_entity.id
_entity.type
_entity.pdbx_description
1 polymer ?
#
loop_
_entity_poly.entity_id
_entity_poly.type
_entity_poly.pdbx_seq_one_letter_code
_entity_poly.pdbx_strand_id
1 'polypeptide(L)'
;MKNLLITLFFALLILLLTNIVYAKPKTKTIYGRNLDGFAQVKIKNNTTESLACYIAIDGYKIKFRLQALRESKWYTATDKRFQYRSFSSWCDYLTFYPEYLKYQSF
;
A
#
# COMPACT_ATOMS: atom_id res chain seq x y z
N MET A 1 -50.49 -3.74 -3.21
CA MET A 1 -49.55 -4.87 -3.37
C MET A 1 -48.53 -4.67 -4.49
N LYS A 2 -48.92 -4.22 -5.69
CA LYS A 2 -48.01 -4.03 -6.84
C LYS A 2 -46.83 -3.07 -6.57
N ASN A 3 -47.08 -1.93 -5.93
CA ASN A 3 -46.02 -0.97 -5.57
C ASN A 3 -45.05 -1.51 -4.49
N LEU A 4 -45.55 -2.37 -3.61
CA LEU A 4 -44.74 -3.06 -2.59
C LEU A 4 -43.81 -4.10 -3.22
N LEU A 5 -44.31 -4.84 -4.22
CA LEU A 5 -43.51 -5.83 -4.95
C LEU A 5 -42.38 -5.17 -5.76
N ILE A 6 -42.67 -4.02 -6.38
CA ILE A 6 -41.68 -3.24 -7.14
C ILE A 6 -40.60 -2.68 -6.21
N THR A 7 -40.98 -2.11 -5.06
CA THR A 7 -40.00 -1.61 -4.08
C THR A 7 -39.13 -2.72 -3.51
N LEU A 8 -39.69 -3.90 -3.23
CA LEU A 8 -38.94 -5.08 -2.82
C LEU A 8 -37.94 -5.54 -3.89
N PHE A 9 -38.35 -5.55 -5.15
CA PHE A 9 -37.48 -5.92 -6.26
C PHE A 9 -36.28 -4.97 -6.39
N PHE A 10 -36.52 -3.66 -6.34
CA PHE A 10 -35.43 -2.67 -6.38
C PHE A 10 -34.52 -2.73 -5.15
N ALA A 11 -35.07 -2.96 -3.95
CA ALA A 11 -34.27 -3.13 -2.74
C ALA A 11 -33.33 -4.34 -2.83
N LEU A 12 -33.83 -5.47 -3.34
CA LEU A 12 -33.02 -6.67 -3.56
C LEU A 12 -31.94 -6.45 -4.61
N LEU A 13 -32.28 -5.74 -5.70
CA LEU A 13 -31.31 -5.41 -6.75
C LEU A 13 -30.17 -4.53 -6.23
N ILE A 14 -30.48 -3.53 -5.39
CA ILE A 14 -29.46 -2.67 -4.77
C ILE A 14 -28.55 -3.48 -3.84
N LEU A 15 -29.12 -4.39 -3.06
CA LEU A 15 -28.36 -5.25 -2.14
C LEU A 15 -27.35 -6.15 -2.89
N LEU A 16 -27.73 -6.64 -4.07
CA LEU A 16 -26.86 -7.48 -4.92
C LEU A 16 -25.71 -6.68 -5.56
N LEU A 17 -25.82 -5.35 -5.63
CA LEU A 17 -24.82 -4.48 -6.26
C LEU A 17 -23.81 -3.90 -5.27
N THR A 18 -23.96 -4.13 -3.97
CA THR A 18 -23.00 -3.61 -2.98
C THR A 18 -21.70 -4.42 -3.01
N ASN A 19 -20.58 -3.75 -3.24
CA ASN A 19 -19.25 -4.33 -3.12
C ASN A 19 -18.62 -3.89 -1.80
N ILE A 20 -17.90 -4.79 -1.13
CA ILE A 20 -17.08 -4.45 0.04
C ILE A 20 -15.81 -3.77 -0.48
N VAL A 21 -15.65 -2.48 -0.19
CA VAL A 21 -14.42 -1.73 -0.53
C VAL A 21 -13.61 -1.54 0.75
N TYR A 22 -12.39 -2.09 0.76
CA TYR A 22 -11.45 -1.85 1.86
C TYR A 22 -10.71 -0.53 1.64
N ALA A 23 -10.66 0.29 2.70
CA ALA A 23 -9.89 1.53 2.66
C ALA A 23 -8.40 1.23 2.64
N LYS A 24 -7.64 1.93 1.80
CA LYS A 24 -6.17 1.84 1.79
C LYS A 24 -5.60 2.26 3.15
N PRO A 25 -4.56 1.58 3.69
CA PRO A 25 -3.95 1.99 4.95
C PRO A 25 -3.31 3.37 4.86
N LYS A 26 -3.37 4.11 5.97
CA LYS A 26 -2.75 5.42 6.11
C LYS A 26 -1.23 5.29 6.15
N THR A 27 -0.58 5.61 5.05
CA THR A 27 0.88 5.58 4.90
C THR A 27 1.41 6.93 4.44
N LYS A 28 2.69 7.22 4.70
CA LYS A 28 3.38 8.40 4.19
C LYS A 28 4.68 7.97 3.51
N THR A 29 4.78 8.21 2.20
CA THR A 29 6.04 8.04 1.47
C THR A 29 6.91 9.27 1.64
N ILE A 30 8.18 9.05 1.96
CA ILE A 30 9.16 10.11 2.22
C ILE A 30 10.30 9.92 1.22
N TYR A 31 10.63 10.97 0.48
CA TYR A 31 11.69 10.98 -0.52
C TYR A 31 12.87 11.83 -0.03
N GLY A 32 14.07 11.52 -0.51
CA GLY A 32 15.27 12.29 -0.23
C GLY A 32 16.39 11.99 -1.22
N ARG A 33 17.56 12.56 -0.95
CA ARG A 33 18.83 12.15 -1.56
C ARG A 33 19.83 11.81 -0.46
N ASN A 34 20.69 10.83 -0.70
CA ASN A 34 21.82 10.56 0.18
C ASN A 34 22.96 11.58 -0.07
N LEU A 35 24.04 11.49 0.71
CA LEU A 35 25.19 12.38 0.60
C LEU A 35 25.89 12.31 -0.77
N ASP A 36 25.83 11.16 -1.44
CA ASP A 36 26.42 10.95 -2.77
C ASP A 36 25.50 11.44 -3.92
N GLY A 37 24.30 11.93 -3.57
CA GLY A 37 23.31 12.45 -4.49
C GLY A 37 22.38 11.41 -5.11
N PHE A 38 22.38 10.15 -4.70
CA PHE A 38 21.41 9.16 -5.16
C PHE A 38 20.03 9.42 -4.54
N ALA A 39 18.98 9.28 -5.35
CA ALA A 39 17.62 9.37 -4.86
C ALA A 39 17.30 8.21 -3.92
N GLN A 40 16.54 8.46 -2.85
CA GLN A 40 16.15 7.46 -1.87
C GLN A 40 14.69 7.65 -1.43
N VAL A 41 14.06 6.57 -1.01
CA VAL A 41 12.68 6.56 -0.51
C VAL A 41 12.56 5.71 0.76
N LYS A 42 11.66 6.09 1.65
CA LYS A 42 11.18 5.24 2.75
C LYS A 42 9.68 5.43 2.95
N ILE A 43 9.02 4.47 3.59
CA ILE A 43 7.59 4.53 3.88
C ILE A 43 7.39 4.54 5.39
N LYS A 44 6.53 5.44 5.87
CA LYS A 44 6.01 5.43 7.23
C LYS A 44 4.61 4.81 7.25
N ASN A 45 4.43 3.83 8.11
CA ASN A 45 3.12 3.32 8.46
C ASN A 45 2.53 4.21 9.57
N ASN A 46 1.38 4.83 9.31
CA ASN A 46 0.66 5.63 10.31
C ASN A 46 -0.58 4.91 10.84
N THR A 47 -0.68 3.59 10.61
CA THR A 47 -1.73 2.73 11.15
C THR A 47 -1.20 1.96 12.36
N THR A 48 -2.12 1.42 13.14
CA THR A 48 -1.84 0.52 14.27
C THR A 48 -1.66 -0.94 13.83
N GLU A 49 -1.76 -1.22 12.53
CA GLU A 49 -1.67 -2.56 11.95
C GLU A 49 -0.35 -2.75 11.20
N SER A 50 0.10 -4.00 11.09
CA SER A 50 1.24 -4.32 10.23
C SER A 50 0.83 -4.37 8.77
N LEU A 51 1.68 -3.83 7.89
CA LEU A 51 1.40 -3.72 6.46
C LEU A 51 2.34 -4.62 5.65
N ALA A 52 1.81 -5.18 4.57
CA ALA A 52 2.59 -5.71 3.46
C ALA A 52 2.97 -4.55 2.53
N CYS A 53 4.26 -4.38 2.24
CA CYS A 53 4.75 -3.25 1.46
C CYS A 53 5.77 -3.66 0.40
N TYR A 54 5.80 -2.93 -0.71
CA TYR A 54 6.92 -2.97 -1.64
C TYR A 54 7.39 -1.59 -2.09
N ILE A 55 8.66 -1.51 -2.44
CA ILE A 55 9.25 -0.42 -3.20
C ILE A 55 9.82 -1.01 -4.49
N ALA A 56 9.48 -0.41 -5.63
CA ALA A 56 10.04 -0.74 -6.92
C ALA A 56 10.95 0.41 -7.40
N ILE A 57 12.18 0.05 -7.70
CA ILE A 57 13.23 0.93 -8.27
C ILE A 57 14.24 0.03 -8.98
N ASP A 58 15.04 0.58 -9.89
CA ASP A 58 16.14 -0.16 -10.55
C ASP A 58 15.69 -1.45 -11.28
N GLY A 59 14.42 -1.55 -11.68
CA GLY A 59 13.87 -2.70 -12.40
C GLY A 59 13.40 -3.88 -11.54
N TYR A 60 13.42 -3.80 -10.20
CA TYR A 60 12.95 -4.87 -9.32
C TYR A 60 12.05 -4.35 -8.18
N LYS A 61 11.30 -5.27 -7.55
CA LYS A 61 10.43 -4.98 -6.39
C LYS A 61 11.06 -5.54 -5.12
N ILE A 62 11.31 -4.66 -4.16
CA ILE A 62 11.77 -5.01 -2.81
C ILE A 62 10.54 -5.13 -1.92
N LYS A 63 10.21 -6.35 -1.51
CA LYS A 63 9.04 -6.67 -0.67
C LYS A 63 9.45 -6.78 0.79
N PHE A 64 8.62 -6.26 1.68
CA PHE A 64 8.86 -6.26 3.12
C PHE A 64 7.56 -6.13 3.92
N ARG A 65 7.65 -6.39 5.22
CA ARG A 65 6.60 -6.07 6.19
C ARG A 65 6.98 -4.80 6.93
N LEU A 66 6.01 -3.93 7.15
CA LEU A 66 6.19 -2.68 7.88
C LEU A 66 5.29 -2.68 9.11
N GLN A 67 5.90 -2.68 10.29
CA GLN A 67 5.18 -2.74 11.56
C GLN A 67 4.34 -1.47 11.79
N ALA A 68 3.36 -1.60 12.68
CA ALA A 68 2.52 -0.50 13.14
C ALA A 68 3.36 0.70 13.59
N LEU A 69 2.99 1.90 13.14
CA LEU A 69 3.63 3.17 13.53
C LEU A 69 5.15 3.27 13.25
N ARG A 70 5.72 2.36 12.42
CA ARG A 70 7.15 2.32 12.07
C ARG A 70 7.44 2.94 10.71
N GLU A 71 8.72 3.24 10.50
CA GLU A 71 9.29 3.64 9.23
C GLU A 71 10.18 2.53 8.67
N SER A 72 10.14 2.33 7.36
CA SER A 72 11.09 1.44 6.70
C SER A 72 12.50 2.06 6.74
N LYS A 73 13.51 1.23 6.46
CA LYS A 73 14.82 1.75 6.05
C LYS A 73 14.70 2.62 4.80
N TRP A 74 15.74 3.40 4.52
CA TRP A 74 15.91 4.05 3.23
C TRP A 74 16.26 3.02 2.15
N TYR A 75 15.58 3.11 1.02
CA TYR A 75 15.87 2.37 -0.20
C TYR A 75 16.41 3.36 -1.22
N THR A 76 17.66 3.16 -1.60
CA THR A 76 18.42 4.07 -2.46
C THR A 76 18.50 3.51 -3.86
N ALA A 77 18.29 4.37 -4.87
CA ALA A 77 18.45 4.00 -6.27
C ALA A 77 19.92 3.79 -6.62
N THR A 78 20.19 2.97 -7.63
CA THR A 78 21.58 2.68 -8.06
C THR A 78 22.15 3.66 -9.08
N ASP A 79 21.32 4.52 -9.68
CA ASP A 79 21.73 5.52 -10.67
C ASP A 79 21.30 6.94 -10.23
N LYS A 80 22.21 7.92 -10.36
CA LYS A 80 21.97 9.32 -9.96
C LYS A 80 20.94 10.05 -10.83
N ARG A 81 20.64 9.52 -12.01
CA ARG A 81 19.62 10.03 -12.93
C ARG A 81 18.20 9.76 -12.41
N PHE A 82 18.03 8.77 -11.54
CA PHE A 82 16.73 8.51 -10.91
C PHE A 82 16.33 9.66 -9.98
N GLN A 83 15.02 9.87 -9.89
CA GLN A 83 14.40 10.94 -9.09
C GLN A 83 13.28 10.35 -8.24
N TYR A 84 12.63 11.19 -7.42
CA TYR A 84 11.54 10.75 -6.55
C TYR A 84 10.39 10.06 -7.31
N ARG A 85 10.13 10.48 -8.56
CA ARG A 85 9.11 9.89 -9.45
C ARG A 85 9.50 8.53 -10.03
N SER A 86 10.78 8.16 -9.96
CA SER A 86 11.27 6.88 -10.45
C SER A 86 10.91 5.71 -9.54
N PHE A 87 10.54 6.00 -8.29
CA PHE A 87 10.09 5.01 -7.33
C PHE A 87 8.59 4.73 -7.48
N SER A 88 8.23 3.46 -7.43
CA SER A 88 6.84 3.04 -7.18
C SER A 88 6.76 2.41 -5.80
N SER A 89 5.79 2.82 -4.99
CA SER A 89 5.60 2.33 -3.63
C SER A 89 4.17 1.90 -3.40
N TRP A 90 3.98 0.79 -2.68
CA TRP A 90 2.66 0.29 -2.32
C TRP A 90 2.70 -0.36 -0.95
N CYS A 91 1.62 -0.20 -0.21
CA CYS A 91 1.38 -0.89 1.04
C CYS A 91 -0.11 -1.19 1.18
N ASP A 92 -0.41 -2.34 1.78
CA ASP A 92 -1.77 -2.73 2.18
C ASP A 92 -1.73 -3.54 3.49
N TYR A 93 -2.87 -3.79 4.11
CA TYR A 93 -2.95 -4.57 5.34
C TYR A 93 -2.40 -5.97 5.14
N LEU A 94 -1.51 -6.40 6.04
CA LEU A 94 -0.85 -7.71 5.95
C LEU A 94 -1.84 -8.87 5.94
N THR A 95 -3.00 -8.72 6.59
CA THR A 95 -4.09 -9.71 6.64
C THR A 95 -4.59 -10.12 5.24
N PHE A 96 -4.54 -9.21 4.26
CA PHE A 96 -4.96 -9.50 2.89
C PHE A 96 -3.85 -10.09 2.01
N TYR A 97 -2.60 -10.07 2.49
CA TYR A 97 -1.41 -10.51 1.75
C TYR A 97 -0.50 -11.39 2.62
N PRO A 98 -0.99 -12.56 3.09
CA PRO A 98 -0.25 -13.43 4.00
C PRO A 98 1.06 -13.96 3.41
N GLU A 99 1.22 -13.97 2.07
CA GLU A 99 2.47 -14.33 1.42
C GLU A 99 3.63 -13.39 1.75
N TYR A 100 3.35 -12.22 2.35
CA TYR A 100 4.38 -11.30 2.84
C TYR A 100 4.99 -11.71 4.18
N LEU A 101 4.42 -12.69 4.89
CA LEU A 101 4.95 -13.18 6.18
C LEU A 101 6.40 -13.69 6.06
N LYS A 102 6.81 -14.16 4.87
CA LYS A 102 8.18 -14.62 4.59
C LYS A 102 9.22 -13.49 4.43
N TYR A 103 8.79 -12.24 4.23
CA TYR A 103 9.73 -11.14 4.03
C TYR A 103 10.13 -10.49 5.35
N GLN A 104 11.27 -9.80 5.30
CA GLN A 104 11.83 -9.06 6.42
C GLN A 104 10.83 -8.03 6.97
N SER A 105 10.81 -7.89 8.30
CA SER A 105 9.98 -6.94 9.03
C SER A 105 10.83 -5.76 9.51
N PHE A 106 10.27 -4.56 9.40
CA PHE A 106 10.89 -3.28 9.83
C PHE A 106 9.96 -2.52 10.78
#